data_AF-X1D2H4-F1
#
_entry.id   AF-X1D2H4-F1
#
_cell.length_a   1.000
_cell.length_b   1.000
_cell.length_c   1.000
_cell.angle_alpha   90.00
_cell.angle_beta   90.00
_cell.angle_gamma   90.00
#
_symmetry.space_group_name_H-M   'P 1'
#
loop_
_entity.id
_entity.type
_entity.pdbx_description
1 polymer ?
#
loop_
_entity_poly.entity_id
_entity_poly.type
_entity_poly.pdbx_seq_one_letter_code
_entity_poly.pdbx_strand_id
1 'polypeptide(L)'
;PNGQISFFIAQGFDKDELTKGSTNISDSRADMYNSNYQNNEFRYLAKSEFTVRTNDIDKLQKALSESLELMSKGILLGSKNTWRPVEYIFTGLNELKPSMIEEATKNAREVAEKFARDS
;
A
#
# COMPACT_ATOMS: atom_id res chain seq x y z
N PRO A 1 -6.68 15.08 14.99
CA PRO A 1 -5.70 14.12 14.41
C PRO A 1 -6.30 13.21 13.31
N ASN A 2 -6.99 13.80 12.31
CA ASN A 2 -7.56 13.09 11.14
C ASN A 2 -7.07 13.68 9.80
N GLY A 3 -6.06 14.55 9.81
CA GLY A 3 -5.66 15.34 8.63
C GLY A 3 -5.27 14.50 7.41
N GLN A 4 -4.70 13.32 7.64
CA GLN A 4 -4.36 12.35 6.59
C GLN A 4 -5.62 11.78 5.91
N ILE A 5 -6.64 11.36 6.66
CA ILE A 5 -7.88 10.82 6.09
C ILE A 5 -8.62 11.92 5.33
N SER A 6 -8.70 13.12 5.90
CA SER A 6 -9.29 14.28 5.24
C SER A 6 -8.58 14.64 3.93
N PHE A 7 -7.25 14.49 3.87
CA PHE A 7 -6.50 14.69 2.63
C PHE A 7 -6.90 13.68 1.56
N PHE A 8 -6.90 12.38 1.85
CA PHE A 8 -7.31 11.38 0.84
C PHE A 8 -8.78 11.56 0.42
N ILE A 9 -9.69 11.93 1.33
CA ILE A 9 -11.08 12.26 0.95
C ILE A 9 -11.11 13.47 -0.01
N ALA A 10 -10.32 14.52 0.24
CA ALA A 10 -10.22 15.68 -0.64
C ALA A 10 -9.61 15.34 -2.01
N GLN A 11 -8.80 14.29 -2.08
CA GLN A 11 -8.25 13.73 -3.32
C GLN A 11 -9.24 12.84 -4.09
N GLY A 12 -10.48 12.70 -3.60
CA GLY A 12 -11.54 11.91 -4.26
C GLY A 12 -11.57 10.45 -3.86
N PHE A 13 -11.00 10.08 -2.71
CA PHE A 13 -11.17 8.75 -2.16
C PHE A 13 -12.48 8.65 -1.37
N ASP A 14 -13.19 7.55 -1.60
CA ASP A 14 -14.38 7.23 -0.83
C ASP A 14 -14.00 6.70 0.56
N LYS A 15 -14.94 6.76 1.50
CA LYS A 15 -14.68 6.37 2.89
C LYS A 15 -14.42 4.87 3.04
N ASP A 16 -14.98 4.05 2.16
CA ASP A 16 -14.79 2.60 2.10
C ASP A 16 -13.42 2.19 1.53
N GLU A 17 -12.79 3.06 0.73
CA GLU A 17 -11.40 2.90 0.30
C GLU A 17 -10.39 3.14 1.43
N LEU A 18 -10.83 3.75 2.55
CA LEU A 18 -9.98 4.20 3.64
C LEU A 18 -10.27 3.42 4.94
N THR A 19 -9.33 2.59 5.36
CA THR A 19 -9.40 1.88 6.65
C THR A 19 -8.46 2.52 7.67
N LYS A 20 -8.98 2.88 8.84
CA LYS A 20 -8.16 3.38 9.96
C LYS A 20 -7.58 2.19 10.73
N GLY A 21 -6.26 2.19 10.91
CA GLY A 21 -5.54 1.24 11.74
C GLY A 21 -5.39 1.69 13.19
N SER A 22 -4.54 0.98 13.94
CA SER A 22 -4.23 1.33 15.33
C SER A 22 -3.47 2.65 15.43
N THR A 23 -3.72 3.40 16.51
CA THR A 23 -2.86 4.49 16.95
C THR A 23 -1.98 3.98 18.08
N ASN A 24 -0.66 4.03 17.89
CA ASN A 24 0.33 3.70 18.91
C ASN A 24 0.86 5.00 19.50
N ILE A 25 0.89 5.09 20.83
CA ILE A 25 1.44 6.22 21.57
C ILE A 25 2.65 5.73 22.35
N SER A 26 3.82 6.33 22.14
CA SER A 26 5.03 6.05 22.91
C SER A 26 5.39 7.22 23.82
N ASP A 27 5.82 6.93 25.04
CA ASP A 27 6.41 7.91 25.96
C ASP A 27 7.93 7.95 25.72
N SER A 28 8.40 9.06 25.16
CA SER A 28 9.81 9.28 24.82
C SER A 28 10.72 9.38 26.06
N ARG A 29 10.14 9.61 27.25
CA ARG A 29 10.86 9.61 28.54
C ARG A 29 10.92 8.24 29.20
N ALA A 30 10.14 7.27 28.72
CA ALA A 30 10.19 5.88 29.16
C ALA A 30 11.15 5.03 28.31
N ASP A 31 11.77 5.61 27.28
CA ASP A 31 12.75 4.93 26.43
C ASP A 31 14.12 4.89 27.13
N MET A 32 14.41 3.74 27.78
CA MET A 32 15.65 3.52 28.54
C MET A 32 16.92 3.51 27.67
N TYR A 33 16.80 3.40 26.35
CA TYR A 33 17.93 3.44 25.42
C TYR A 33 18.20 4.84 24.87
N ASN A 34 17.29 5.79 25.09
CA ASN A 34 17.46 7.17 24.67
C ASN A 34 18.26 7.95 25.73
N SER A 35 19.56 8.12 25.53
CA SER A 35 20.44 8.88 26.45
C SER A 35 20.05 10.36 26.63
N ASN A 36 19.19 10.90 25.75
CA ASN A 36 18.69 12.28 25.79
C ASN A 36 17.20 12.37 26.14
N TYR A 37 16.60 11.33 26.75
CA TYR A 37 15.17 11.27 27.03
C TYR A 37 14.61 12.48 27.81
N GLN A 38 15.40 13.11 28.68
CA GLN A 38 15.01 14.30 29.45
C GLN A 38 14.95 15.59 28.59
N ASN A 39 15.70 15.65 27.48
CA ASN A 39 15.78 16.80 26.58
C ASN A 39 14.79 16.71 25.40
N ASN A 40 13.95 15.67 25.35
CA ASN A 40 12.92 15.59 24.33
C ASN A 40 11.82 16.64 24.61
N GLU A 41 11.65 17.57 23.67
CA GLU A 41 10.62 18.61 23.70
C GLU A 41 9.22 17.98 23.79
N PHE A 42 9.00 16.87 23.08
CA PHE A 42 7.75 16.12 23.09
C PHE A 42 7.86 14.83 23.91
N ARG A 43 7.06 14.73 24.98
CA ARG A 43 7.00 13.52 25.83
C ARG A 43 6.27 12.36 25.15
N TYR A 44 5.21 12.63 24.40
CA TYR A 44 4.42 11.59 23.76
C TYR A 44 4.47 11.72 22.24
N LEU A 45 4.68 10.59 21.57
CA LEU A 45 4.65 10.48 20.12
C LEU A 45 3.50 9.57 19.73
N ALA A 46 2.58 10.07 18.91
CA ALA A 46 1.45 9.31 18.39
C ALA A 46 1.67 8.94 16.92
N LYS A 47 1.74 7.64 16.62
CA LYS A 47 1.79 7.10 15.26
C LYS A 47 0.46 6.43 14.94
N SER A 48 -0.25 6.94 13.95
CA SER A 48 -1.51 6.34 13.48
C SER A 48 -1.30 5.65 12.15
N GLU A 49 -1.79 4.41 12.05
CA GLU A 49 -1.80 3.66 10.80
C GLU A 49 -3.13 3.88 10.05
N PHE A 50 -3.08 3.86 8.73
CA PHE A 50 -4.25 3.79 7.86
C PHE A 50 -3.89 3.02 6.60
N THR A 51 -4.90 2.52 5.90
CA THR A 51 -4.76 1.77 4.66
C THR A 51 -5.67 2.37 3.62
N VAL A 52 -5.13 2.60 2.42
CA VAL A 52 -5.90 2.97 1.23
C VAL A 52 -5.96 1.74 0.34
N ARG A 53 -7.17 1.28 0.01
CA ARG A 53 -7.41 0.19 -0.92
C ARG A 53 -8.34 0.69 -2.02
N THR A 54 -7.82 0.76 -3.25
CA THR A 54 -8.55 1.27 -4.39
C THR A 54 -8.28 0.42 -5.63
N ASN A 55 -9.23 0.41 -6.56
CA ASN A 55 -9.04 -0.11 -7.91
C ASN A 55 -8.56 0.98 -8.89
N ASP A 56 -8.56 2.25 -8.46
CA ASP A 56 -8.14 3.39 -9.26
C ASP A 56 -6.66 3.72 -8.99
N ILE A 57 -5.80 3.15 -9.83
CA ILE A 57 -4.35 3.28 -9.71
C ILE A 57 -3.90 4.71 -9.97
N ASP A 58 -4.50 5.40 -10.93
CA ASP A 58 -4.11 6.75 -11.32
C ASP A 58 -4.44 7.75 -10.20
N LYS A 59 -5.61 7.60 -9.57
CA LYS A 59 -6.01 8.38 -8.38
C LYS A 59 -5.04 8.16 -7.22
N LEU A 60 -4.59 6.92 -6.99
CA LEU A 60 -3.58 6.61 -5.97
C LEU A 60 -2.25 7.29 -6.26
N GLN A 61 -1.75 7.18 -7.49
CA GLN A 61 -0.46 7.78 -7.87
C GLN A 61 -0.49 9.31 -7.71
N LYS A 62 -1.56 9.96 -8.16
CA LYS A 62 -1.75 11.41 -8.01
C LYS A 62 -1.75 11.82 -6.53
N ALA A 63 -2.55 11.16 -5.71
CA ALA A 63 -2.62 11.48 -4.28
C ALA A 63 -1.29 11.25 -3.55
N LEU A 64 -0.51 10.25 -3.94
CA LEU A 64 0.84 10.04 -3.39
C LEU A 64 1.78 11.20 -3.76
N SER A 65 1.75 11.70 -4.99
CA SER A 65 2.54 12.87 -5.40
C SER A 65 2.13 14.13 -4.62
N GLU A 66 0.83 14.36 -4.43
CA GLU A 66 0.30 15.52 -3.70
C GLU A 66 0.45 15.38 -2.18
N SER A 67 0.68 14.18 -1.66
CA SER A 67 0.82 13.94 -0.22
C SER A 67 2.01 14.65 0.42
N LEU A 68 2.97 15.13 -0.39
CA LEU A 68 4.07 16.00 0.08
C LEU A 68 3.54 17.30 0.72
N GLU A 69 2.37 17.79 0.34
CA GLU A 69 1.76 18.96 0.95
C GLU A 69 1.44 18.76 2.44
N LEU A 70 1.26 17.51 2.88
CA LEU A 70 1.04 17.19 4.28
C LEU A 70 2.25 17.53 5.15
N MET A 71 3.47 17.51 4.58
CA MET A 71 4.68 17.94 5.28
C MET A 71 4.61 19.40 5.69
N SER A 72 4.04 20.27 4.84
CA SER A 72 3.84 21.69 5.16
C SER A 72 2.87 21.91 6.32
N LYS A 73 1.98 20.93 6.57
CA LYS A 73 1.02 20.90 7.68
C LYS A 73 1.56 20.15 8.91
N GLY A 74 2.85 19.80 8.92
CA GLY A 74 3.50 19.05 10.00
C GLY A 74 3.09 17.59 10.09
N ILE A 75 2.46 17.03 9.05
CA ILE A 75 2.06 15.62 8.99
C ILE A 75 3.10 14.87 8.16
N LEU A 76 3.83 13.96 8.81
CA LEU A 76 4.78 13.07 8.16
C LEU A 76 4.10 11.74 7.82
N LEU A 77 4.02 11.42 6.53
CA LEU A 77 3.59 10.11 6.07
C LEU A 77 4.81 9.20 5.93
N GLY A 78 4.69 7.99 6.48
CA GLY A 78 5.67 6.94 6.31
C GLY A 78 4.98 5.63 6.01
N SER A 79 5.54 4.85 5.10
CA SER A 79 5.10 3.47 4.90
C SER A 79 5.55 2.59 6.05
N LYS A 80 4.71 1.63 6.43
CA LYS A 80 5.07 0.54 7.34
C LYS A 80 6.14 -0.37 6.74
N ASN A 81 6.11 -0.55 5.42
CA ASN A 81 7.13 -1.26 4.67
C ASN A 81 7.91 -0.26 3.81
N THR A 82 9.13 0.07 4.23
CA THR A 82 10.00 1.03 3.53
C THR A 82 10.51 0.51 2.19
N TRP A 83 10.63 -0.81 2.04
CA TRP A 83 11.08 -1.44 0.79
C TRP A 83 9.97 -1.54 -0.26
N ARG A 84 8.71 -1.69 0.18
CA ARG A 84 7.53 -1.75 -0.69
C ARG A 84 6.40 -0.92 -0.11
N PRO A 85 6.37 0.39 -0.40
CA PRO A 85 5.38 1.29 0.17
C PRO A 85 3.97 1.14 -0.42
N VAL A 86 3.87 0.55 -1.62
CA VAL A 86 2.59 0.27 -2.31
C VAL A 86 2.59 -1.18 -2.76
N GLU A 87 1.45 -1.85 -2.60
CA GLU A 87 1.22 -3.23 -3.06
C GLU A 87 0.18 -3.23 -4.18
N TYR A 88 0.53 -3.85 -5.32
CA TYR A 88 -0.38 -4.04 -6.45
C TYR A 88 -0.79 -5.51 -6.51
N ILE A 89 -2.10 -5.77 -6.41
CA ILE A 89 -2.66 -7.12 -6.37
C ILE A 89 -3.55 -7.31 -7.59
N PHE A 90 -3.23 -8.31 -8.42
CA PHE A 90 -4.13 -8.75 -9.48
C PHE A 90 -5.19 -9.72 -8.91
N THR A 91 -6.42 -9.24 -8.77
CA THR A 91 -7.53 -10.01 -8.17
C THR A 91 -8.21 -10.97 -9.15
N GLY A 92 -8.04 -10.76 -10.45
CA GLY A 92 -8.67 -11.56 -11.52
C GLY A 92 -8.01 -12.92 -11.81
N LEU A 93 -7.00 -13.31 -11.03
CA LEU A 93 -6.21 -14.52 -11.34
C LEU A 93 -7.06 -15.79 -11.37
N ASN A 94 -8.00 -15.94 -10.44
CA ASN A 94 -8.83 -17.14 -10.39
C ASN A 94 -9.79 -17.24 -11.57
N GLU A 95 -10.28 -16.11 -12.08
CA GLU A 95 -11.15 -16.04 -13.25
C GLU A 95 -10.38 -16.33 -14.54
N LEU A 96 -9.10 -15.92 -14.60
CA LEU A 96 -8.24 -16.10 -15.77
C LEU A 96 -7.64 -17.51 -15.87
N LYS A 97 -7.49 -18.24 -14.76
CA LYS A 97 -6.86 -19.57 -14.71
C LYS A 97 -7.42 -20.57 -15.73
N PRO A 98 -8.75 -20.76 -15.88
CA PRO A 98 -9.29 -21.77 -16.79
C PRO A 98 -8.89 -21.54 -18.25
N SER A 99 -9.01 -20.30 -18.75
CA SER A 99 -8.64 -19.99 -20.15
C SER A 99 -7.14 -20.12 -20.39
N MET A 100 -6.30 -19.78 -19.40
CA MET A 100 -4.85 -19.99 -19.50
C MET A 100 -4.49 -21.48 -19.61
N ILE A 101 -5.18 -22.36 -18.89
CA ILE A 101 -4.95 -23.82 -18.95
C ILE A 101 -5.41 -24.38 -20.30
N GLU A 102 -6.56 -23.94 -20.79
CA GLU A 102 -7.07 -24.34 -22.10
C GLU A 102 -6.09 -23.96 -23.21
N GLU A 103 -5.62 -22.71 -23.22
CA GLU A 103 -4.64 -22.21 -24.17
C GLU A 103 -3.32 -22.98 -24.07
N ALA A 104 -2.80 -23.20 -22.86
CA ALA A 104 -1.59 -23.98 -22.65
C ALA A 104 -1.73 -25.43 -23.17
N THR A 105 -2.89 -26.05 -22.98
CA THR A 105 -3.15 -27.42 -23.45
C THR A 105 -3.26 -27.47 -24.98
N LYS A 106 -3.89 -26.47 -25.59
CA LYS A 106 -3.96 -26.34 -27.04
C LYS A 106 -2.56 -26.18 -27.65
N ASN A 107 -1.75 -25.28 -27.09
CA ASN A 107 -0.37 -25.05 -27.53
C ASN A 107 0.48 -26.32 -27.38
N ALA A 108 0.35 -27.06 -26.27
CA ALA A 108 1.06 -28.32 -26.08
C ALA A 108 0.70 -29.37 -27.14
N ARG A 109 -0.57 -29.46 -27.53
CA ARG A 109 -1.04 -30.36 -28.60
C ARG A 109 -0.45 -29.97 -29.95
N GLU A 110 -0.49 -28.69 -30.30
CA GLU A 110 0.06 -28.19 -31.57
C GLU A 110 1.56 -28.49 -31.69
N VAL A 111 2.32 -28.32 -30.59
CA VAL A 111 3.74 -28.67 -30.53
C VAL A 111 3.97 -30.18 -30.70
N ALA A 112 3.17 -31.02 -30.03
CA ALA A 112 3.29 -32.47 -30.14
C ALA A 112 2.98 -32.98 -31.55
N GLU A 113 1.95 -32.45 -32.21
CA GLU A 113 1.61 -32.81 -33.58
C GLU A 113 2.70 -32.39 -34.58
N LYS A 114 3.29 -31.20 -34.39
CA LYS A 114 4.40 -30.75 -35.22
C LYS A 114 5.62 -31.65 -35.03
N PHE A 115 5.96 -31.97 -33.78
CA PHE A 115 7.07 -32.89 -33.49
C PHE A 115 6.89 -34.25 -34.16
N ALA A 116 5.68 -34.83 -34.12
CA ALA A 116 5.39 -36.12 -34.76
C ALA A 116 5.47 -36.08 -36.30
N ARG A 117 5.24 -34.92 -36.94
CA ARG A 117 5.38 -34.76 -38.40
C ARG A 117 6.82 -34.51 -38.83
N ASP A 118 7.59 -33.81 -38.01
CA ASP A 118 8.97 -33.43 -38.29
C ASP A 118 9.99 -34.49 -37.82
N SER A 119 9.52 -35.60 -37.22
CA SER A 119 10.33 -36.75 -36.76
C SER A 119 10.32 -37.92 -37.73
#